data_AF-Q24R70-F1
#
_entry.id   AF-Q24R70-F1
#
_cell.length_a   1.000
_cell.length_b   1.000
_cell.length_c   1.000
_cell.angle_alpha   90.00
_cell.angle_beta   90.00
_cell.angle_gamma   90.00
#
_symmetry.space_group_name_H-M   'P 1'
#
loop_
_entity.id
_entity.type
_entity.pdbx_description
1 polymer ?
#
loop_
_entity_poly.entity_id
_entity_poly.type
_entity_poly.pdbx_seq_one_letter_code
_entity_poly.pdbx_strand_id
1 'polypeptide(L)' 'MEQAQYSKLLADIPPVNIVITMGCNVQCPFFPCRYRENWGLDDPTGKADEDFLKIIDRIHTKILGLRDKIAHGDL' A
#
# COMPACT_ATOMS: atom_id res chain seq x y z
N MET A 1 12.75 10.53 -1.44
CA MET A 1 12.37 9.38 -2.28
C MET A 1 13.56 8.44 -2.29
N GLU A 2 13.36 7.17 -1.97
CA GLU A 2 14.42 6.16 -2.09
C GLU A 2 14.92 6.10 -3.54
N GLN A 3 16.23 5.90 -3.76
CA GLN A 3 16.84 6.02 -5.11
C GLN A 3 16.20 5.10 -6.16
N ALA A 4 15.59 3.99 -5.74
CA ALA A 4 14.95 3.02 -6.63
C ALA A 4 13.41 3.13 -6.69
N GLN A 5 12.80 4.04 -5.94
CA GLN A 5 11.34 4.18 -5.89
C GLN A 5 10.85 5.23 -6.91
N TYR A 6 9.94 4.82 -7.78
CA TYR A 6 9.34 5.67 -8.82
C TYR A 6 7.92 5.19 -9.16
N SER A 7 7.10 6.10 -9.71
CA SER A 7 5.74 5.79 -10.17
C SER A 7 5.76 4.90 -11.42
N LYS A 8 4.89 3.90 -11.47
CA LYS A 8 4.76 2.94 -12.58
C LYS A 8 3.31 2.49 -12.76
N LEU A 9 2.96 1.95 -13.92
CA LEU A 9 1.62 1.43 -14.15
C LEU A 9 1.43 0.08 -13.46
N LEU A 10 0.18 -0.30 -13.19
CA LEU A 10 -0.13 -1.64 -12.68
C LEU A 10 0.40 -2.74 -13.60
N ALA A 11 0.36 -2.54 -14.92
CA ALA A 11 0.88 -3.49 -15.91
C ALA A 11 2.41 -3.69 -15.83
N ASP A 12 3.14 -2.73 -15.25
CA ASP A 12 4.60 -2.79 -15.10
C ASP A 12 5.04 -3.47 -13.79
N ILE A 13 4.08 -3.84 -12.94
CA ILE A 13 4.35 -4.53 -11.68
C ILE A 13 4.53 -6.03 -12.00
N PRO A 14 5.66 -6.65 -11.64
CA PRO A 14 5.85 -8.09 -11.84
C PRO A 14 4.82 -8.89 -11.03
N PRO A 15 4.65 -10.20 -11.30
CA PRO A 15 3.77 -11.04 -10.50
C PRO A 15 4.12 -10.96 -9.00
N VAL A 16 3.11 -10.68 -8.18
CA VAL A 16 3.26 -10.59 -6.72
C VAL A 16 2.22 -11.45 -6.01
N ASN A 17 2.56 -11.95 -4.83
CA ASN A 17 1.64 -12.75 -4.02
C ASN A 17 0.67 -11.90 -3.21
N ILE A 18 1.14 -10.75 -2.71
CA ILE A 18 0.40 -9.89 -1.81
C ILE A 18 0.26 -8.51 -2.46
N VAL A 19 -0.97 -8.01 -2.54
CA VAL A 19 -1.29 -6.67 -3.03
C VAL A 19 -1.97 -5.88 -1.93
N ILE A 20 -1.34 -4.77 -1.54
CA ILE A 20 -1.91 -3.83 -0.58
C ILE A 20 -2.33 -2.58 -1.34
N THR A 21 -3.61 -2.22 -1.23
CA THR A 21 -4.12 -0.96 -1.77
C THR A 21 -4.32 0.05 -0.65
N MET A 22 -3.97 1.31 -0.87
CA MET A 22 -4.01 2.35 0.16
C MET A 22 -5.31 3.17 0.14
N GLY A 23 -6.37 2.66 -0.49
CA GLY A 23 -7.57 3.44 -0.80
C GLY A 23 -7.58 3.88 -2.26
N CYS A 24 -8.77 3.97 -2.84
CA CYS A 24 -8.97 4.41 -4.21
C CYS A 24 -10.36 5.03 -4.35
N ASN A 25 -10.45 6.20 -4.98
CA ASN A 25 -11.74 6.79 -5.38
C ASN A 25 -12.24 6.21 -6.71
N VAL A 26 -11.53 5.23 -7.29
CA VAL A 26 -11.88 4.58 -8.56
C VAL A 26 -11.81 3.06 -8.44
N GLN A 27 -12.56 2.37 -9.30
CA GLN A 27 -12.61 0.92 -9.31
C GLN A 27 -11.30 0.36 -9.90
N CYS A 28 -10.47 -0.27 -9.07
CA CYS A 28 -9.21 -0.83 -9.55
C CYS A 28 -9.47 -2.06 -10.45
N PRO A 29 -8.77 -2.19 -11.60
CA PRO A 29 -8.84 -3.39 -12.41
C PRO A 29 -8.38 -4.62 -11.62
N PHE A 30 -8.82 -5.81 -12.06
CA PHE A 30 -8.35 -7.06 -11.50
C PHE A 30 -6.84 -7.19 -11.70
N PHE A 31 -6.11 -7.47 -10.62
CA PHE A 31 -4.68 -7.71 -10.64
C PHE A 31 -4.42 -9.07 -9.96
N PRO A 32 -3.76 -10.03 -10.63
CA PRO A 32 -3.59 -11.37 -10.12
C PRO A 32 -2.69 -11.37 -8.88
N CYS A 33 -3.22 -11.87 -7.76
CA CYS A 33 -2.51 -12.01 -6.49
C CYS A 33 -3.16 -13.11 -5.65
N ARG A 34 -2.46 -13.60 -4.62
CA ARG A 34 -2.98 -14.58 -3.66
C ARG A 34 -3.75 -13.91 -2.54
N TYR A 35 -3.25 -12.77 -2.08
CA TYR A 35 -3.84 -11.99 -1.01
C TYR A 35 -3.97 -10.53 -1.41
N ARG A 36 -5.12 -9.94 -1.10
CA ARG A 36 -5.42 -8.52 -1.34
C ARG A 36 -6.02 -7.90 -0.09
N GLU A 37 -5.44 -6.79 0.35
CA GLU A 37 -5.95 -6.01 1.48
C GLU A 37 -6.07 -4.53 1.08
N ASN A 38 -7.13 -3.87 1.52
CA ASN A 38 -7.30 -2.44 1.36
C ASN A 38 -7.15 -1.73 2.71
N TRP A 39 -6.19 -0.81 2.80
CA TRP A 39 -5.92 -0.03 4.00
C TRP A 39 -6.75 1.24 4.12
N GLY A 40 -7.43 1.67 3.04
CA GLY A 40 -8.38 2.79 3.07
C GLY A 40 -7.79 4.07 3.69
N LEU A 41 -6.59 4.45 3.24
CA LEU A 41 -5.93 5.67 3.69
C LEU A 41 -6.43 6.87 2.89
N ASP A 42 -6.52 8.02 3.55
CA ASP A 42 -6.90 9.26 2.89
C ASP A 42 -5.74 9.78 2.05
N ASP A 43 -6.03 10.29 0.85
CA ASP A 43 -5.03 10.95 0.01
C ASP A 43 -4.60 12.28 0.67
N PRO A 44 -3.31 12.45 1.04
CA PRO A 44 -2.82 13.68 1.63
C PRO A 44 -2.50 14.77 0.59
N THR A 45 -2.67 14.50 -0.71
CA THR A 45 -2.38 15.47 -1.78
C THR A 45 -3.07 16.81 -1.53
N GLY A 46 -2.29 17.89 -1.55
CA GLY A 46 -2.77 19.26 -1.32
C GLY A 46 -3.04 19.63 0.14
N LYS A 47 -2.77 18.73 1.10
CA LYS A 47 -2.87 19.00 2.54
C LYS A 47 -1.54 19.47 3.12
N ALA A 48 -1.56 19.84 4.40
CA ALA A 48 -0.37 20.25 5.15
C ALA A 48 0.51 19.04 5.53
N ASP A 49 1.79 19.30 5.82
CA ASP A 49 2.77 18.29 6.20
C ASP A 49 2.32 17.42 7.40
N GLU A 50 1.58 18.00 8.34
CA GLU A 50 1.02 17.26 9.48
C GLU A 50 0.12 16.09 9.04
N ASP A 51 -0.62 16.26 7.95
CA ASP A 51 -1.48 15.20 7.43
C ASP A 51 -0.66 14.12 6.72
N PHE A 52 0.40 14.50 6.02
CA PHE A 52 1.37 13.54 5.49
C PHE A 52 2.01 12.71 6.61
N LEU A 53 2.45 13.35 7.70
CA LEU A 53 3.06 12.67 8.84
C LEU A 53 2.10 11.65 9.49
N LYS A 54 0.82 12.00 9.65
CA LYS A 54 -0.21 11.08 10.15
C LYS A 54 -0.38 9.86 9.24
N ILE A 55 -0.39 10.05 7.92
CA ILE A 55 -0.52 8.94 6.96
C ILE A 55 0.72 8.05 6.99
N ILE A 56 1.93 8.63 7.06
CA ILE A 56 3.19 7.89 7.18
C ILE A 56 3.19 6.99 8.42
N ASP A 57 2.78 7.52 9.58
CA ASP A 57 2.71 6.74 10.83
C ASP A 57 1.70 5.58 10.76
N ARG A 58 0.53 5.83 10.14
CA ARG A 58 -0.46 4.79 9.87
C ARG A 58 0.08 3.70 8.95
N ILE A 59 0.80 4.06 7.89
CA ILE A 59 1.45 3.11 6.97
C ILE A 59 2.49 2.28 7.72
N HIS A 60 3.32 2.92 8.54
CA HIS A 60 4.37 2.24 9.31
C HIS A 60 3.77 1.18 10.25
N THR A 61 2.75 1.54 11.03
CA THR A 61 2.06 0.61 11.94
C THR A 61 1.46 -0.58 11.17
N LYS A 62 0.84 -0.32 10.01
CA LYS A 62 0.24 -1.37 9.19
C LYS A 62 1.29 -2.29 8.53
N ILE A 63 2.43 -1.75 8.12
CA ILE A 63 3.56 -2.55 7.60
C ILE A 63 4.07 -3.50 8.69
N LEU A 64 4.22 -3.04 9.93
CA LEU A 64 4.65 -3.90 11.04
C LEU A 64 3.67 -5.05 11.26
N GLY A 65 2.37 -4.76 11.33
CA GLY A 65 1.36 -5.80 11.45
C GLY A 65 1.32 -6.77 10.26
N LEU A 66 1.51 -6.27 9.03
CA LEU A 66 1.59 -7.10 7.83
C LEU A 66 2.81 -8.03 7.87
N ARG A 67 3.98 -7.49 8.25
CA ARG A 67 5.21 -8.27 8.42
C ARG A 67 5.00 -9.42 9.40
N ASP A 68 4.35 -9.17 10.52
CA ASP A 68 4.14 -10.19 11.56
C ASP A 68 3.19 -11.30 11.05
N LYS A 69 2.11 -10.94 10.34
CA LYS A 69 1.22 -11.92 9.66
C LYS A 69 1.99 -12.78 8.65
N ILE A 70 2.86 -12.17 7.85
CA ILE A 70 3.70 -12.89 6.88
C ILE A 70 4.66 -13.85 7.61
N ALA A 71 5.28 -13.40 8.71
CA ALA A 71 6.22 -14.20 9.48
C ALA A 71 5.56 -15.43 10.14
N HIS A 72 4.28 -15.32 10.50
CA HIS A 72 3.51 -16.42 11.10
C HIS A 72 2.83 -17.34 10.06
N GLY A 73 2.82 -16.96 8.79
CA GLY A 73 2.15 -17.74 7.73
C GLY A 73 0.64 -17.58 7.71
N ASP A 74 0.12 -16.46 8.21
CA ASP A 74 -1.32 -16.17 8.28
C ASP A 74 -1.91 -15.67 6.94
N LEU A 75 -1.10 -15.58 5.87
CA LEU A 75 -1.43 -15.00 4.56
C LEU A 75 -1.07 -15.90 3.38
#